data_AF-A0A959Z8W5-F1
#
_entry.id   AF-A0A959Z8W5-F1
#
_cell.length_a   1.000
_cell.length_b   1.000
_cell.length_c   1.000
_cell.angle_alpha   90.00
_cell.angle_beta   90.00
_cell.angle_gamma   90.00
#
_symmetry.space_group_name_H-M   'P 1'
#
loop_
_entity.id
_entity.type
_entity.pdbx_description
1 polymer ?
#
loop_
_entity_poly.entity_id
_entity_poly.type
_entity_poly.pdbx_seq_one_letter_code
_entity_poly.pdbx_strand_id
1 'polypeptide(L)'
;MTLVAIVISVASFAQQGYEVPAPWYSKTSVKLPKTAQWQNYRETVQNRISFLRKDTLENRRARILKISTMPYREYEKPENAYLLSEIYVAFYDILRGTQAGNNCANAIGLGQFVDDREYLRSLYTAGWITGGVHNSSHLGRKLLDLYPNDSNLKMAYIFDSYHAHAKVEDRIYGLEILDQHRSKLTDFQYYRFKSEINLALLAVTKDRKWLKPCEESIAKATQLAKSDDAKKISSRMREALNYQRRKIRSD
;
A
#
# COMPACT_ATOMS: atom_id res chain seq x y z
N MET A 1 -27.70 27.27 -9.50
CA MET A 1 -26.98 26.54 -8.44
C MET A 1 -26.56 25.20 -9.02
N THR A 2 -25.27 25.02 -9.31
CA THR A 2 -24.78 23.80 -9.98
C THR A 2 -23.92 23.02 -8.99
N LEU A 3 -24.47 21.91 -8.48
CA LEU A 3 -23.77 20.96 -7.62
C LEU A 3 -22.59 20.35 -8.40
N VAL A 4 -21.37 20.64 -7.97
CA VAL A 4 -20.17 19.95 -8.47
C VAL A 4 -20.03 18.65 -7.71
N ALA A 5 -20.20 17.53 -8.43
CA ALA A 5 -20.05 16.18 -7.95
C ALA A 5 -18.66 15.97 -7.31
N ILE A 6 -18.70 15.40 -6.11
CA ILE A 6 -17.56 14.96 -5.33
C ILE A 6 -16.79 13.89 -6.12
N VAL A 7 -15.49 14.08 -6.26
CA VAL A 7 -14.54 13.14 -6.88
C VAL A 7 -14.51 11.85 -6.05
N ILE A 8 -15.24 10.84 -6.51
CA ILE A 8 -15.05 9.44 -6.13
C ILE A 8 -13.97 8.87 -7.03
N SER A 9 -12.80 8.65 -6.45
CA SER A 9 -11.76 7.76 -6.95
C SER A 9 -11.07 7.29 -5.69
N VAL A 10 -11.47 6.15 -5.09
CA VAL A 10 -11.16 4.79 -5.53
C VAL A 10 -12.34 3.86 -5.17
N ALA A 11 -13.26 3.60 -6.10
CA ALA A 11 -14.35 2.63 -5.90
C ALA A 11 -14.63 1.79 -7.16
N SER A 12 -13.75 1.79 -8.15
CA SER A 12 -13.98 1.09 -9.42
C SER A 12 -13.64 -0.42 -9.38
N PHE A 13 -13.28 -0.97 -8.21
CA PHE A 13 -13.30 -2.43 -7.97
C PHE A 13 -14.48 -2.88 -7.08
N ALA A 14 -15.30 -1.96 -6.58
CA ALA A 14 -16.47 -2.29 -5.75
C ALA A 14 -17.77 -2.44 -6.56
N GLN A 15 -17.76 -2.19 -7.87
CA GLN A 15 -18.97 -2.17 -8.72
C GLN A 15 -19.28 -3.48 -9.47
N GLN A 16 -18.51 -4.54 -9.26
CA GLN A 16 -18.91 -5.88 -9.67
C GLN A 16 -19.18 -6.73 -8.44
N GLY A 17 -20.34 -6.52 -7.81
CA GLY A 17 -21.16 -7.54 -7.13
C GLY A 17 -20.54 -8.58 -6.18
N TYR A 18 -19.27 -8.48 -5.79
CA TYR A 18 -18.69 -9.30 -4.75
C TYR A 18 -18.95 -8.57 -3.44
N GLU A 19 -20.08 -8.90 -2.81
CA GLU A 19 -20.19 -8.80 -1.37
C GLU A 19 -19.01 -9.56 -0.77
N VAL A 20 -17.96 -8.84 -0.36
CA VAL A 20 -16.90 -9.43 0.45
C VAL A 20 -17.56 -9.67 1.81
N PRO A 21 -17.84 -10.92 2.21
CA PRO A 21 -18.41 -11.17 3.53
C PRO A 21 -17.40 -10.64 4.54
N ALA A 22 -17.84 -9.80 5.47
CA ALA A 22 -17.01 -9.38 6.59
C ALA A 22 -16.43 -10.65 7.26
N PRO A 23 -15.11 -10.85 7.31
CA PRO A 23 -14.58 -12.03 7.96
C PRO A 23 -14.44 -11.71 9.44
N TRP A 24 -15.47 -12.12 10.17
CA TRP A 24 -15.37 -12.56 11.55
C TRP A 24 -14.15 -13.49 11.68
N TYR A 25 -13.41 -13.34 12.76
CA TYR A 25 -12.37 -14.26 13.24
C TYR A 25 -12.86 -15.72 13.18
N SER A 26 -12.67 -16.38 12.04
CA SER A 26 -13.12 -17.76 11.84
C SER A 26 -11.92 -18.70 11.93
N LYS A 27 -12.11 -19.71 12.78
CA LYS A 27 -11.12 -20.61 13.38
C LYS A 27 -10.56 -21.64 12.39
N THR A 28 -10.00 -21.23 11.26
CA THR A 28 -9.11 -22.11 10.49
C THR A 28 -7.68 -21.85 10.93
N SER A 29 -7.28 -22.56 11.99
CA SER A 29 -5.88 -22.64 12.40
C SER A 29 -5.11 -23.41 11.32
N VAL A 30 -4.63 -22.70 10.30
CA VAL A 30 -3.58 -23.22 9.44
C VAL A 30 -2.38 -23.43 10.35
N LYS A 31 -1.98 -24.70 10.58
CA LYS A 31 -0.78 -25.00 11.37
C LYS A 31 0.42 -24.49 10.57
N LEU A 32 1.06 -23.46 11.10
CA LEU A 32 2.16 -22.80 10.42
C LEU A 32 3.48 -23.53 10.61
N PRO A 33 4.36 -23.45 9.61
CA PRO A 33 5.72 -23.93 9.75
C PRO A 33 6.52 -23.08 10.76
N LYS A 34 7.42 -23.72 11.51
CA LYS A 34 8.28 -23.07 12.52
C LYS A 34 9.14 -21.97 11.89
N THR A 35 9.53 -20.96 12.65
CA THR A 35 10.35 -19.78 12.24
C THR A 35 11.58 -20.10 11.39
N ALA A 36 12.24 -21.25 11.60
CA ALA A 36 13.39 -21.70 10.79
C ALA A 36 13.03 -22.05 9.33
N GLN A 37 11.82 -22.57 9.09
CA GLN A 37 11.37 -22.93 7.74
C GLN A 37 11.11 -21.68 6.88
N TRP A 38 10.59 -20.61 7.48
CA TRP A 38 10.42 -19.32 6.80
C TRP A 38 11.74 -18.63 6.46
N GLN A 39 12.81 -18.83 7.22
CA GLN A 39 14.14 -18.31 6.87
C GLN A 39 14.64 -18.92 5.56
N ASN A 40 14.61 -20.25 5.44
CA ASN A 40 15.00 -20.94 4.21
C ASN A 40 14.09 -20.57 3.02
N TYR A 41 12.80 -20.42 3.29
CA TYR A 41 11.84 -20.01 2.24
C TYR A 41 12.11 -18.58 1.76
N ARG A 42 12.40 -17.64 2.67
CA ARG A 42 12.80 -16.27 2.33
C ARG A 42 14.02 -16.23 1.42
N GLU A 43 15.07 -16.94 1.81
CA GLU A 43 16.29 -17.00 1.01
C GLU A 43 16.01 -17.54 -0.40
N THR A 44 15.20 -18.60 -0.48
CA THR A 44 14.77 -19.17 -1.77
C THR A 44 14.02 -18.15 -2.63
N VAL A 45 13.09 -17.39 -2.04
CA VAL A 45 12.31 -16.37 -2.75
C VAL A 45 13.20 -15.21 -3.20
N GLN A 46 14.10 -14.73 -2.33
CA GLN A 46 15.05 -13.66 -2.68
C GLN A 46 16.04 -14.09 -3.78
N ASN A 47 16.48 -15.35 -3.78
CA ASN A 47 17.29 -15.91 -4.85
C ASN A 47 16.52 -15.95 -6.18
N ARG A 48 15.23 -16.33 -6.17
CA ARG A 48 14.36 -16.29 -7.36
C ARG A 48 14.16 -14.87 -7.87
N ILE A 49 13.88 -13.91 -6.99
CA ILE A 49 13.74 -12.49 -7.36
C ILE A 49 15.04 -11.96 -7.96
N SER A 50 16.18 -12.29 -7.35
CA SER A 50 17.51 -11.89 -7.84
C SER A 50 17.81 -12.47 -9.22
N PHE A 51 17.44 -13.72 -9.46
CA PHE A 51 17.51 -14.34 -10.78
C PHE A 51 16.64 -13.61 -11.80
N LEU A 52 15.36 -13.34 -11.48
CA LEU A 52 14.45 -12.61 -12.36
C LEU A 52 14.94 -11.18 -12.67
N ARG A 53 15.57 -10.49 -11.70
CA ARG A 53 16.14 -9.14 -11.89
C ARG A 53 17.29 -9.13 -12.91
N LYS A 54 18.05 -10.21 -13.02
CA LYS A 54 19.17 -10.37 -13.96
C LYS A 54 18.72 -10.75 -15.37
N ASP A 55 17.47 -11.19 -15.53
CA ASP A 55 16.93 -11.59 -16.82
C ASP A 55 16.50 -10.38 -17.68
N THR A 56 16.35 -10.61 -18.98
CA THR A 56 15.80 -9.62 -19.92
C THR A 56 14.35 -9.30 -19.57
N LEU A 57 13.86 -8.11 -19.95
CA LEU A 57 12.49 -7.70 -19.63
C LEU A 57 11.44 -8.69 -20.18
N GLU A 58 11.64 -9.18 -21.40
CA GLU A 58 10.76 -10.13 -22.06
C GLU A 58 10.73 -11.48 -21.35
N ASN A 59 11.90 -12.08 -21.11
CA ASN A 59 12.01 -13.35 -20.39
C ASN A 59 11.46 -13.24 -18.97
N ARG A 60 11.76 -12.13 -18.28
CA ARG A 60 11.25 -11.85 -16.94
C ARG A 60 9.73 -11.84 -16.92
N ARG A 61 9.09 -11.13 -17.88
CA ARG A 61 7.62 -11.11 -18.00
C ARG A 61 7.06 -12.51 -18.24
N ALA A 62 7.64 -13.26 -19.17
CA ALA A 62 7.20 -14.62 -19.48
C ALA A 62 7.34 -15.58 -18.28
N ARG A 63 8.46 -15.51 -17.55
CA ARG A 63 8.69 -16.33 -16.35
C ARG A 63 7.75 -15.95 -15.20
N ILE A 64 7.54 -14.66 -14.96
CA ILE A 64 6.61 -14.22 -13.91
C ILE A 64 5.19 -14.65 -14.26
N LEU A 65 4.76 -14.55 -15.52
CA LEU A 65 3.47 -15.07 -15.97
C LEU A 65 3.35 -16.58 -15.71
N LYS A 66 4.40 -17.36 -16.02
CA LYS A 66 4.40 -18.80 -15.74
C LYS A 66 4.31 -19.11 -14.25
N ILE A 67 5.04 -18.37 -13.39
CA ILE A 67 5.00 -18.56 -11.93
C ILE A 67 3.63 -18.18 -11.36
N SER A 68 3.03 -17.10 -11.86
CA SER A 68 1.75 -16.61 -11.38
C SER A 68 0.55 -17.33 -12.00
N THR A 69 0.74 -18.20 -12.98
CA THR A 69 -0.34 -19.01 -13.55
C THR A 69 -0.40 -20.34 -12.81
N MET A 70 -1.12 -20.34 -11.69
CA MET A 70 -1.41 -21.55 -10.91
C MET A 70 -2.92 -21.71 -10.72
N PRO A 71 -3.43 -22.93 -10.50
CA PRO A 71 -4.83 -23.15 -10.15
C PRO A 71 -5.23 -22.32 -8.93
N TYR A 72 -6.47 -21.83 -8.88
CA TYR A 72 -6.92 -20.92 -7.82
C TYR A 72 -6.66 -21.44 -6.40
N ARG A 73 -6.87 -22.74 -6.16
CA ARG A 73 -6.62 -23.42 -4.87
C ARG A 73 -5.16 -23.34 -4.41
N GLU A 74 -4.22 -23.15 -5.34
CA GLU A 74 -2.81 -22.99 -5.01
C GLU A 74 -2.50 -21.59 -4.47
N TYR A 75 -3.32 -20.56 -4.75
CA TYR A 75 -3.16 -19.23 -4.16
C TYR A 75 -3.46 -19.19 -2.67
N GLU A 76 -4.27 -20.13 -2.17
CA GLU A 76 -4.61 -20.23 -0.74
C GLU A 76 -3.44 -20.77 0.10
N LYS A 77 -2.40 -21.33 -0.54
CA LYS A 77 -1.19 -21.79 0.16
C LYS A 77 -0.32 -20.59 0.57
N PRO A 78 0.02 -20.43 1.87
CA PRO A 78 0.78 -19.29 2.37
C PRO A 78 2.09 -19.04 1.62
N GLU A 79 2.79 -20.11 1.23
CA GLU A 79 4.05 -20.04 0.50
C GLU A 79 3.89 -19.41 -0.88
N ASN A 80 2.83 -19.78 -1.61
CA ASN A 80 2.58 -19.26 -2.95
C ASN A 80 2.14 -17.81 -2.89
N ALA A 81 1.23 -17.46 -1.99
CA ALA A 81 0.83 -16.07 -1.81
C ALA A 81 1.99 -15.20 -1.29
N TYR A 82 2.87 -15.72 -0.43
CA TYR A 82 4.13 -15.06 -0.05
C TYR A 82 5.02 -14.80 -1.28
N LEU A 83 5.31 -15.84 -2.08
CA LEU A 83 6.13 -15.73 -3.29
C LEU A 83 5.57 -14.69 -4.26
N LEU A 84 4.26 -14.73 -4.51
CA LEU A 84 3.61 -13.81 -5.44
C LEU A 84 3.55 -12.37 -4.90
N SER A 85 3.40 -12.20 -3.58
CA SER A 85 3.51 -10.89 -2.92
C SER A 85 4.90 -10.29 -3.12
N GLU A 86 5.95 -11.05 -2.83
CA GLU A 86 7.34 -10.58 -2.99
C GLU A 86 7.69 -10.31 -4.47
N ILE A 87 7.21 -11.14 -5.41
CA ILE A 87 7.36 -10.88 -6.85
C ILE A 87 6.65 -9.59 -7.25
N TYR A 88 5.41 -9.39 -6.77
CA TYR A 88 4.63 -8.22 -7.12
C TYR A 88 5.29 -6.94 -6.61
N VAL A 89 5.79 -6.96 -5.36
CA VAL A 89 6.57 -5.85 -4.79
C VAL A 89 7.84 -5.59 -5.59
N ALA A 90 8.59 -6.64 -5.94
CA ALA A 90 9.87 -6.49 -6.63
C ALA A 90 9.74 -5.95 -8.07
N PHE A 91 8.62 -6.22 -8.73
CA PHE A 91 8.44 -5.99 -10.18
C PHE A 91 7.17 -5.20 -10.53
N TYR A 92 6.59 -4.47 -9.57
CA TYR A 92 5.32 -3.77 -9.76
C TYR A 92 5.25 -2.95 -11.06
N ASP A 93 6.27 -2.14 -11.33
CA ASP A 93 6.28 -1.21 -12.47
C ASP A 93 6.08 -1.92 -13.83
N ILE A 94 6.52 -3.17 -13.94
CA ILE A 94 6.39 -3.95 -15.18
C ILE A 94 5.19 -4.91 -15.16
N LEU A 95 4.60 -5.13 -13.99
CA LEU A 95 3.46 -6.03 -13.79
C LEU A 95 2.12 -5.28 -13.72
N ARG A 96 2.12 -4.00 -13.37
CA ARG A 96 0.90 -3.18 -13.29
C ARG A 96 0.13 -3.23 -14.62
N GLY A 97 -1.15 -3.61 -14.56
CA GLY A 97 -2.02 -3.71 -15.74
C GLY A 97 -1.79 -4.95 -16.60
N THR A 98 -0.96 -5.91 -16.17
CA THR A 98 -0.74 -7.18 -16.87
C THR A 98 -1.51 -8.33 -16.22
N GLN A 99 -1.74 -9.42 -16.97
CA GLN A 99 -2.33 -10.64 -16.42
C GLN A 99 -1.54 -11.18 -15.23
N ALA A 100 -0.22 -11.18 -15.32
CA ALA A 100 0.62 -11.66 -14.23
C ALA A 100 0.51 -10.80 -12.97
N GLY A 101 0.37 -9.48 -13.14
CA GLY A 101 0.08 -8.56 -12.04
C GLY A 101 -1.27 -8.82 -11.40
N ASN A 102 -2.31 -9.08 -12.21
CA ASN A 102 -3.65 -9.44 -11.71
C ASN A 102 -3.63 -10.75 -10.93
N ASN A 103 -2.91 -11.77 -11.41
CA ASN A 103 -2.74 -13.04 -10.70
C ASN A 103 -2.06 -12.84 -9.33
N CYS A 104 -1.02 -12.01 -9.27
CA CYS A 104 -0.37 -11.70 -7.99
C CYS A 104 -1.32 -10.95 -7.04
N ALA A 105 -2.05 -9.96 -7.54
CA ALA A 105 -3.04 -9.20 -6.77
C ALA A 105 -4.14 -10.11 -6.19
N ASN A 106 -4.64 -11.06 -6.98
CA ASN A 106 -5.62 -12.04 -6.52
C ASN A 106 -5.07 -12.92 -5.39
N ALA A 107 -3.83 -13.42 -5.53
CA ALA A 107 -3.21 -14.21 -4.48
C ALA A 107 -3.07 -13.42 -3.16
N ILE A 108 -2.75 -12.12 -3.24
CA ILE A 108 -2.67 -11.23 -2.09
C ILE A 108 -4.04 -11.08 -1.42
N GLY A 109 -5.10 -10.86 -2.20
CA GLY A 109 -6.47 -10.69 -1.69
C GLY A 109 -7.00 -11.94 -0.97
N LEU A 110 -6.67 -13.13 -1.45
CA LEU A 110 -7.08 -14.40 -0.83
C LEU A 110 -6.28 -14.74 0.42
N GLY A 111 -5.09 -14.17 0.55
CA GLY A 111 -4.20 -14.44 1.66
C GLY A 111 -4.62 -13.84 3.00
N GLN A 112 -5.60 -12.95 3.04
CA GLN A 112 -5.98 -12.26 4.27
C GLN A 112 -6.52 -13.14 5.41
N PHE A 113 -6.67 -14.45 5.20
CA PHE A 113 -7.28 -15.40 6.15
C PHE A 113 -6.28 -16.29 6.93
N VAL A 114 -4.97 -16.03 6.84
CA VAL A 114 -3.94 -16.83 7.52
C VAL A 114 -3.31 -16.05 8.67
N ASP A 115 -3.28 -16.64 9.86
CA ASP A 115 -2.69 -16.06 11.08
C ASP A 115 -1.17 -16.27 11.17
N ASP A 116 -0.43 -15.93 10.11
CA ASP A 116 1.05 -16.04 10.05
C ASP A 116 1.70 -14.65 9.92
N ARG A 117 2.63 -14.33 10.83
CA ARG A 117 3.24 -13.00 10.90
C ARG A 117 4.11 -12.66 9.68
N GLU A 118 4.86 -13.63 9.15
CA GLU A 118 5.75 -13.42 8.01
C GLU A 118 4.95 -13.28 6.71
N TYR A 119 3.88 -14.05 6.63
CA TYR A 119 2.91 -13.96 5.57
C TYR A 119 2.14 -12.65 5.57
N LEU A 120 1.59 -12.25 6.72
CA LEU A 120 0.89 -10.98 6.90
C LEU A 120 1.81 -9.80 6.59
N ARG A 121 3.11 -9.88 6.93
CA ARG A 121 4.13 -8.89 6.52
C ARG A 121 4.19 -8.73 5.01
N SER A 122 4.36 -9.83 4.28
CA SER A 122 4.50 -9.80 2.81
C SER A 122 3.21 -9.35 2.13
N LEU A 123 2.06 -9.86 2.58
CA LEU A 123 0.74 -9.45 2.08
C LEU A 123 0.47 -7.97 2.31
N TYR A 124 0.68 -7.47 3.52
CA TYR A 124 0.49 -6.05 3.84
C TYR A 124 1.41 -5.17 2.98
N THR A 125 2.64 -5.64 2.77
CA THR A 125 3.62 -5.00 1.90
C THR A 125 3.25 -5.06 0.41
N ALA A 126 2.43 -6.00 -0.04
CA ALA A 126 1.96 -6.04 -1.42
C ALA A 126 0.58 -5.39 -1.59
N GLY A 127 -0.23 -5.35 -0.52
CA GLY A 127 -1.55 -4.74 -0.46
C GLY A 127 -1.51 -3.26 -0.83
N TRP A 128 -0.57 -2.49 -0.29
CA TRP A 128 -0.46 -1.06 -0.63
C TRP A 128 -0.18 -0.82 -2.12
N ILE A 129 0.57 -1.72 -2.77
CA ILE A 129 0.91 -1.64 -4.20
C ILE A 129 -0.34 -1.86 -5.07
N THR A 130 -1.21 -2.78 -4.64
CA THR A 130 -2.49 -3.05 -5.31
C THR A 130 -3.55 -1.98 -5.04
N GLY A 131 -3.31 -1.03 -4.12
CA GLY A 131 -4.36 -0.15 -3.58
C GLY A 131 -5.39 -0.88 -2.72
N GLY A 132 -5.09 -2.14 -2.35
CA GLY A 132 -5.88 -2.94 -1.43
C GLY A 132 -5.71 -2.40 -0.03
N VAL A 133 -6.77 -1.79 0.49
CA VAL A 133 -6.81 -1.27 1.85
C VAL A 133 -7.00 -2.45 2.79
N HIS A 134 -5.98 -2.78 3.59
CA HIS A 134 -6.21 -3.66 4.72
C HIS A 134 -7.04 -2.87 5.74
N ASN A 135 -8.25 -3.33 6.05
CA ASN A 135 -9.17 -2.69 7.00
C ASN A 135 -8.68 -2.72 8.48
N SER A 136 -7.39 -2.90 8.72
CA SER A 136 -6.81 -2.99 10.06
C SER A 136 -5.50 -2.21 10.13
N SER A 137 -5.59 -0.91 10.39
CA SER A 137 -4.42 -0.07 10.69
C SER A 137 -3.60 -0.61 11.87
N HIS A 138 -4.23 -1.38 12.78
CA HIS A 138 -3.57 -2.08 13.88
C HIS A 138 -2.67 -3.24 13.43
N LEU A 139 -2.92 -3.82 12.26
CA LEU A 139 -2.04 -4.86 11.70
C LEU A 139 -0.70 -4.25 11.30
N GLY A 140 -0.72 -3.13 10.57
CA GLY A 140 0.50 -2.46 10.11
C GLY A 140 1.46 -2.12 11.24
N ARG A 141 0.95 -1.55 12.33
CA ARG A 141 1.75 -1.19 13.51
C ARG A 141 2.36 -2.42 14.19
N LYS A 142 1.56 -3.48 14.41
CA LYS A 142 2.06 -4.76 14.95
C LYS A 142 3.15 -5.38 14.09
N LEU A 143 3.01 -5.28 12.76
CA LEU A 143 4.03 -5.79 11.83
C LEU A 143 5.30 -4.95 11.90
N LEU A 144 5.21 -3.62 12.01
CA LEU A 144 6.39 -2.76 12.17
C LEU A 144 7.15 -3.04 13.47
N ASP A 145 6.46 -3.35 14.58
CA ASP A 145 7.10 -3.73 15.84
C ASP A 145 7.90 -5.05 15.69
N LEU A 146 7.40 -5.98 14.87
CA LEU A 146 8.05 -7.26 14.59
C LEU A 146 9.17 -7.16 13.55
N TYR A 147 9.04 -6.24 12.59
CA TYR A 147 9.95 -6.08 11.45
C TYR A 147 10.39 -4.61 11.29
N PRO A 148 11.04 -4.02 12.30
CA PRO A 148 11.30 -2.57 12.34
C PRO A 148 12.30 -2.09 11.28
N ASN A 149 13.01 -3.01 10.62
CA ASN A 149 14.00 -2.71 9.60
C ASN A 149 13.49 -2.95 8.17
N ASP A 150 12.25 -3.43 7.99
CA ASP A 150 11.69 -3.68 6.67
C ASP A 150 11.25 -2.37 5.99
N SER A 151 12.03 -1.97 4.98
CA SER A 151 11.82 -0.75 4.19
C SER A 151 10.49 -0.77 3.43
N ASN A 152 10.11 -1.92 2.86
CA ASN A 152 8.91 -2.01 2.05
C ASN A 152 7.67 -2.02 2.94
N LEU A 153 7.75 -2.65 4.12
CA LEU A 153 6.71 -2.59 5.13
C LEU A 153 6.48 -1.15 5.65
N LYS A 154 7.55 -0.38 5.87
CA LYS A 154 7.44 1.04 6.23
C LYS A 154 6.72 1.84 5.14
N MET A 155 7.06 1.60 3.87
CA MET A 155 6.37 2.23 2.75
C MET A 155 4.89 1.85 2.68
N ALA A 156 4.57 0.58 2.93
CA ALA A 156 3.20 0.11 3.02
C ALA A 156 2.41 0.85 4.11
N TYR A 157 3.01 0.97 5.29
CA TYR A 157 2.41 1.66 6.42
C TYR A 157 2.20 3.16 6.15
N ILE A 158 3.17 3.83 5.53
CA ILE A 158 3.04 5.23 5.11
C ILE A 158 1.82 5.39 4.18
N PHE A 159 1.65 4.51 3.20
CA PHE A 159 0.49 4.52 2.31
C PHE A 159 -0.83 4.33 3.04
N ASP A 160 -0.90 3.31 3.89
CA ASP A 160 -2.08 2.98 4.68
C ASP A 160 -2.47 4.14 5.61
N SER A 161 -1.46 4.84 6.16
CA SER A 161 -1.66 5.90 7.14
C SER A 161 -2.49 7.08 6.62
N TYR A 162 -2.54 7.37 5.32
CA TYR A 162 -3.38 8.46 4.78
C TYR A 162 -4.68 7.99 4.11
N HIS A 163 -5.01 6.69 4.15
CA HIS A 163 -6.27 6.15 3.62
C HIS A 163 -7.43 6.38 4.60
N ALA A 164 -8.68 6.33 4.10
CA ALA A 164 -9.87 6.77 4.84
C ALA A 164 -10.09 6.03 6.18
N HIS A 165 -9.66 4.78 6.29
CA HIS A 165 -9.89 3.93 7.45
C HIS A 165 -8.84 4.07 8.57
N ALA A 166 -7.73 4.78 8.34
CA ALA A 166 -6.69 4.97 9.35
C ALA A 166 -7.15 5.93 10.47
N LYS A 167 -6.81 5.58 11.72
CA LYS A 167 -7.07 6.43 12.90
C LYS A 167 -6.11 7.62 12.91
N VAL A 168 -6.41 8.62 13.76
CA VAL A 168 -5.58 9.83 13.89
C VAL A 168 -4.18 9.47 14.39
N GLU A 169 -4.06 8.53 15.33
CA GLU A 169 -2.78 8.07 15.87
C GLU A 169 -1.96 7.35 14.80
N ASP A 170 -2.61 6.56 13.95
CA ASP A 170 -1.94 5.82 12.87
C ASP A 170 -1.40 6.78 11.80
N ARG A 171 -2.13 7.87 11.51
CA ARG A 171 -1.69 8.97 10.65
C ARG A 171 -0.45 9.69 11.21
N ILE A 172 -0.48 10.04 12.49
CA ILE A 172 0.66 10.70 13.17
C ILE A 172 1.88 9.79 13.13
N TYR A 173 1.71 8.51 13.48
CA TYR A 173 2.79 7.54 13.40
C TYR A 173 3.29 7.35 11.96
N GLY A 174 2.41 7.45 10.96
CA GLY A 174 2.78 7.46 9.55
C GLY A 174 3.72 8.61 9.17
N LEU A 175 3.52 9.82 9.74
CA LEU A 175 4.46 10.93 9.56
C LEU A 175 5.82 10.64 10.19
N GLU A 176 5.85 10.05 11.39
CA GLU A 176 7.10 9.67 12.06
C GLU A 176 7.89 8.66 11.24
N ILE A 177 7.22 7.61 10.75
CA ILE A 177 7.84 6.60 9.88
C ILE A 177 8.31 7.22 8.57
N LEU A 178 7.52 8.12 7.97
CA LEU A 178 7.91 8.85 6.75
C LEU A 178 9.19 9.67 6.97
N ASP A 179 9.29 10.40 8.08
CA ASP A 179 10.46 11.21 8.42
C ASP A 179 11.70 10.32 8.66
N GLN A 180 11.54 9.20 9.37
CA GLN A 180 12.61 8.20 9.54
C GLN A 180 13.04 7.56 8.21
N HIS A 181 12.11 7.45 7.24
CA HIS A 181 12.34 6.82 5.95
C HIS A 181 12.78 7.78 4.84
N ARG A 182 12.98 9.06 5.17
CA ARG A 182 13.26 10.14 4.22
C ARG A 182 14.40 9.84 3.24
N SER A 183 15.47 9.19 3.70
CA SER A 183 16.68 8.93 2.90
C SER A 183 16.48 7.93 1.76
N LYS A 184 15.37 7.18 1.77
CA LYS A 184 15.01 6.22 0.73
C LYS A 184 14.05 6.79 -0.32
N LEU A 185 13.61 8.04 -0.13
CA LEU A 185 12.62 8.70 -0.97
C LEU A 185 13.25 9.83 -1.76
N THR A 186 12.77 10.01 -2.99
CA THR A 186 12.98 11.29 -3.70
C THR A 186 12.26 12.41 -2.95
N ASP A 187 12.74 13.65 -3.11
CA ASP A 187 12.12 14.82 -2.48
C ASP A 187 10.63 14.93 -2.83
N PHE A 188 10.28 14.68 -4.10
CA PHE A 188 8.89 14.70 -4.53
C PHE A 188 8.05 13.63 -3.82
N GLN A 189 8.52 12.38 -3.75
CA GLN A 189 7.80 11.32 -3.04
C GLN A 189 7.59 11.65 -1.56
N TYR A 190 8.64 12.13 -0.89
CA TYR A 190 8.55 12.51 0.51
C TYR A 190 7.48 13.60 0.74
N TYR A 191 7.55 14.71 0.00
CA TYR A 191 6.59 15.79 0.18
C TYR A 191 5.19 15.44 -0.31
N ARG A 192 5.06 14.56 -1.30
CA ARG A 192 3.76 13.98 -1.70
C ARG A 192 3.14 13.23 -0.52
N PHE A 193 3.82 12.23 0.04
CA PHE A 193 3.26 11.44 1.14
C PHE A 193 2.98 12.28 2.37
N LYS A 194 3.90 13.21 2.71
CA LYS A 194 3.70 14.14 3.82
C LYS A 194 2.43 14.98 3.63
N SER A 195 2.18 15.42 2.40
CA SER A 195 0.96 16.16 2.05
C SER A 195 -0.30 15.31 2.16
N GLU A 196 -0.28 14.07 1.66
CA GLU A 196 -1.43 13.16 1.73
C GLU A 196 -1.80 12.85 3.19
N ILE A 197 -0.81 12.58 4.05
CA ILE A 197 -1.05 12.33 5.49
C ILE A 197 -1.54 13.58 6.22
N ASN A 198 -0.90 14.73 6.01
CA ASN A 198 -1.33 15.99 6.62
C ASN A 198 -2.77 16.36 6.18
N LEU A 199 -3.10 16.19 4.90
CA LEU A 199 -4.45 16.43 4.38
C LEU A 199 -5.47 15.50 5.03
N ALA A 200 -5.13 14.23 5.22
CA ALA A 200 -6.01 13.27 5.89
C ALA A 200 -6.22 13.63 7.37
N LEU A 201 -5.15 14.04 8.07
CA LEU A 201 -5.25 14.55 9.45
C LEU A 201 -6.13 15.79 9.54
N LEU A 202 -5.93 16.76 8.63
CA LEU A 202 -6.75 17.96 8.56
C LEU A 202 -8.22 17.63 8.31
N ALA A 203 -8.50 16.70 7.39
CA ALA A 203 -9.85 16.31 7.03
C ALA A 203 -10.61 15.60 8.17
N VAL A 204 -9.93 14.72 8.91
CA VAL A 204 -10.54 13.94 10.00
C VAL A 204 -10.67 14.76 11.28
N THR A 205 -9.64 15.54 11.63
CA THR A 205 -9.61 16.27 12.91
C THR A 205 -10.26 17.66 12.81
N LYS A 206 -10.30 18.25 11.60
CA LYS A 206 -10.64 19.66 11.35
C LYS A 206 -9.79 20.67 12.14
N ASP A 207 -8.66 20.23 12.71
CA ASP A 207 -7.81 21.04 13.56
C ASP A 207 -6.89 21.94 12.72
N ARG A 208 -6.96 23.26 12.95
CA ARG A 208 -6.16 24.26 12.23
C ARG A 208 -4.65 24.07 12.40
N LYS A 209 -4.19 23.35 13.43
CA LYS A 209 -2.76 23.05 13.58
C LYS A 209 -2.18 22.30 12.38
N TRP A 210 -3.01 21.53 11.65
CA TRP A 210 -2.58 20.78 10.46
C TRP A 210 -2.59 21.61 9.18
N LEU A 211 -3.15 22.82 9.20
CA LEU A 211 -3.34 23.65 8.01
C LEU A 211 -1.99 24.12 7.43
N LYS A 212 -1.13 24.67 8.29
CA LYS A 212 0.22 25.12 7.89
C LYS A 212 1.11 23.96 7.41
N PRO A 213 1.20 22.82 8.13
CA PRO A 213 1.89 21.63 7.62
C PRO A 213 1.40 21.15 6.24
N CYS A 214 0.09 21.16 5.98
CA CYS A 214 -0.45 20.84 4.66
C CYS A 214 0.04 21.83 3.59
N GLU A 215 -0.07 23.13 3.87
CA GLU A 215 0.30 24.19 2.94
C GLU A 215 1.77 24.10 2.53
N GLU A 216 2.65 23.94 3.51
CA GLU A 216 4.09 23.83 3.29
C GLU A 216 4.45 22.59 2.49
N SER A 217 3.91 21.41 2.85
CA SER A 217 4.22 20.18 2.15
C SER A 217 3.67 20.16 0.72
N ILE A 218 2.47 20.69 0.49
CA ILE A 218 1.84 20.76 -0.83
C ILE A 218 2.57 21.74 -1.73
N ALA A 219 3.02 22.88 -1.19
CA ALA A 219 3.83 23.85 -1.92
C ALA A 219 5.16 23.23 -2.37
N LYS A 220 5.84 22.50 -1.48
CA LYS A 220 7.07 21.78 -1.82
C LYS A 220 6.83 20.67 -2.86
N ALA A 221 5.80 19.84 -2.68
CA ALA A 221 5.46 18.80 -3.66
C ALA A 221 5.15 19.41 -5.04
N THR A 222 4.43 20.52 -5.08
CA THR A 222 4.13 21.28 -6.30
C THR A 222 5.41 21.76 -7.00
N GLN A 223 6.33 22.36 -6.25
CA GLN A 223 7.59 22.88 -6.80
C GLN A 223 8.45 21.76 -7.40
N LEU A 224 8.39 20.57 -6.80
CA LEU A 224 9.19 19.40 -7.19
C LEU A 224 8.52 18.55 -8.30
N ALA A 225 7.29 18.88 -8.70
CA ALA A 225 6.51 18.10 -9.67
C ALA A 225 7.00 18.29 -11.11
N LYS A 226 7.93 17.44 -11.55
CA LYS A 226 8.54 17.54 -12.89
C LYS A 226 7.73 16.86 -14.00
N SER A 227 7.11 15.72 -13.72
CA SER A 227 6.28 14.97 -14.69
C SER A 227 4.83 15.45 -14.70
N ASP A 228 4.11 15.19 -15.79
CA ASP A 228 2.69 15.56 -15.88
C ASP A 228 1.82 14.84 -14.84
N ASP A 229 2.16 13.58 -14.53
CA ASP A 229 1.51 12.85 -13.45
C ASP A 229 1.78 13.50 -12.08
N ALA A 230 3.03 13.90 -11.81
CA ALA A 230 3.38 14.60 -10.58
C ALA A 230 2.64 15.95 -10.46
N LYS A 231 2.48 16.67 -11.57
CA LYS A 231 1.73 17.94 -11.62
C LYS A 231 0.24 17.71 -11.38
N LYS A 232 -0.35 16.68 -11.98
CA LYS A 232 -1.76 16.28 -11.74
C LYS A 232 -2.00 15.93 -10.28
N ILE A 233 -1.12 15.12 -9.68
CA ILE A 233 -1.19 14.77 -8.24
C ILE A 233 -1.13 16.05 -7.39
N SER A 234 -0.19 16.95 -7.68
CA SER A 234 -0.05 18.23 -6.97
C SER A 234 -1.27 19.14 -7.09
N SER A 235 -1.91 19.18 -8.26
CA SER A 235 -3.16 19.93 -8.46
C SER A 235 -4.28 19.40 -7.56
N ARG A 236 -4.47 18.08 -7.53
CA ARG A 236 -5.49 17.43 -6.70
C ARG A 236 -5.28 17.71 -5.21
N MET A 237 -4.03 17.70 -4.74
CA MET A 237 -3.72 18.04 -3.34
C MET A 237 -4.10 19.48 -3.00
N ARG A 238 -3.85 20.44 -3.91
CA ARG A 238 -4.27 21.86 -3.71
C ARG A 238 -5.78 22.02 -3.69
N GLU A 239 -6.48 21.34 -4.57
CA GLU A 239 -7.95 21.33 -4.60
C GLU A 239 -8.53 20.79 -3.29
N ALA A 240 -7.98 19.67 -2.80
CA ALA A 240 -8.34 19.09 -1.51
C ALA A 240 -8.08 20.05 -0.34
N LEU A 241 -6.92 20.72 -0.29
CA LEU A 241 -6.62 21.72 0.73
C LEU A 241 -7.62 22.88 0.70
N ASN A 242 -7.94 23.41 -0.48
CA ASN A 242 -8.90 24.50 -0.62
C ASN A 242 -10.31 24.08 -0.19
N TYR A 243 -10.69 22.83 -0.46
CA TYR A 243 -11.93 22.27 0.05
C TYR A 243 -11.93 22.22 1.59
N GLN A 244 -10.87 21.71 2.23
CA GLN A 244 -10.78 21.66 3.69
C GLN A 244 -10.77 23.05 4.34
N ARG A 245 -10.06 24.02 3.75
CA ARG A 245 -10.06 25.43 4.21
C ARG A 245 -11.46 26.03 4.25
N ARG A 246 -12.31 25.72 3.26
CA ARG A 246 -13.70 26.20 3.25
C ARG A 246 -14.51 25.58 4.38
N LYS A 247 -14.34 24.28 4.64
CA LYS A 247 -15.04 23.58 5.74
C LYS A 247 -14.63 24.05 7.13
N ILE A 248 -13.36 24.39 7.34
CA ILE A 248 -12.85 24.86 8.64
C ILE A 248 -13.23 26.34 8.92
N ARG A 249 -13.65 27.09 7.90
CA ARG A 249 -14.15 28.45 8.04
C ARG A 249 -15.65 28.52 8.31
N SER A 250 -16.39 27.46 7.99
CA SER A 250 -17.84 27.37 8.19
C SER A 250 -18.25 26.80 9.54
N ASP A 251 -17.29 26.26 10.30
CA ASP A 251 -17.43 25.76 11.67
C ASP A 251 -16.83 26.79 12.65
#